data_AF-A0A930MIT3-F1
#
_entry.id   AF-A0A930MIT3-F1
#
_cell.length_a   1.000
_cell.length_b   1.000
_cell.length_c   1.000
_cell.angle_alpha   90.00
_cell.angle_beta   90.00
_cell.angle_gamma   90.00
#
_symmetry.space_group_name_H-M   'P 1'
#
loop_
_entity.id
_entity.type
_entity.pdbx_description
1 polymer ?
#
loop_
_entity_poly.entity_id
_entity_poly.type
_entity_poly.pdbx_seq_one_letter_code
_entity_poly.pdbx_strand_id
1 'polypeptide(L)'
;MSVLAAYAVPHPPLILPAIGAGREQEIAHTVAAYREVMRAAAELRPDTVVVISPHAVVYEDYFHISPGEHAEGNFAAFGHPAISVGVDYDEDFVRALAATAMDHDIPAGTLGERAPALDHATMIPLAFLSDYLGDAPVKVVRIGVSGLSAYLHARLGQCIAAVAERLGRRTLCIASGDLSHRLSPAAPNGFAEEGPEFDRLCTAFMGTGDFFS
;
A
#
# COMPACT_ATOMS: atom_id res chain seq x y z
N MET A 1 -3.50 19.70 8.71
CA MET A 1 -3.73 18.63 7.71
C MET A 1 -2.54 17.70 7.79
N SER A 2 -2.70 16.63 8.58
CA SER A 2 -1.65 15.65 8.85
C SER A 2 -1.47 14.59 7.76
N VAL A 3 -2.52 14.27 6.99
CA VAL A 3 -2.37 13.45 5.77
C VAL A 3 -1.89 14.34 4.64
N LEU A 4 -0.66 14.10 4.15
CA LEU A 4 0.01 14.98 3.18
C LEU A 4 -0.41 14.66 1.74
N ALA A 5 -0.51 13.38 1.41
CA ALA A 5 -0.88 12.87 0.11
C ALA A 5 -1.30 11.39 0.20
N ALA A 6 -2.01 10.93 -0.83
CA ALA A 6 -2.32 9.52 -1.05
C ALA A 6 -1.85 9.11 -2.46
N TYR A 7 -1.29 7.91 -2.57
CA TYR A 7 -0.80 7.35 -3.82
C TYR A 7 -1.42 5.97 -4.05
N ALA A 8 -1.92 5.73 -5.25
CA ALA A 8 -2.30 4.40 -5.71
C ALA A 8 -1.22 3.90 -6.66
N VAL A 9 -0.58 2.79 -6.32
CA VAL A 9 0.55 2.25 -7.08
C VAL A 9 0.46 0.74 -7.26
N PRO A 10 0.84 0.21 -8.42
CA PRO A 10 0.84 -1.22 -8.66
C PRO A 10 1.97 -1.91 -7.89
N HIS A 11 1.94 -3.24 -7.82
CA HIS A 11 3.01 -4.01 -7.17
C HIS A 11 3.46 -5.28 -7.93
N PRO A 12 3.62 -5.24 -9.27
CA PRO A 12 4.20 -6.37 -9.97
C PRO A 12 5.69 -6.46 -9.62
N PRO A 13 6.19 -7.62 -9.14
CA PRO A 13 7.61 -7.83 -8.85
C PRO A 13 8.52 -7.51 -10.04
N LEU A 14 7.99 -7.66 -11.26
CA LEU A 14 8.60 -7.27 -12.55
C LEU A 14 9.18 -5.84 -12.53
N ILE A 15 8.64 -4.93 -11.73
CA ILE A 15 9.06 -3.52 -11.68
C ILE A 15 10.47 -3.35 -11.08
N LEU A 16 10.95 -4.32 -10.31
CA LEU A 16 12.30 -4.32 -9.75
C LEU A 16 13.29 -4.88 -10.78
N PRO A 17 14.32 -4.13 -11.22
CA PRO A 17 15.22 -4.57 -12.29
C PRO A 17 15.90 -5.93 -12.04
N ALA A 18 16.21 -6.23 -10.77
CA ALA A 18 16.81 -7.50 -10.38
C ALA A 18 15.87 -8.70 -10.66
N ILE A 19 14.55 -8.50 -10.55
CA ILE A 19 13.52 -9.51 -10.81
C ILE A 19 13.07 -9.47 -12.28
N GLY A 20 12.91 -8.26 -12.83
CA GLY A 20 12.47 -8.05 -14.21
C GLY A 20 13.48 -8.52 -15.25
N ALA A 21 14.78 -8.45 -14.93
CA ALA A 21 15.87 -8.94 -15.79
C ALA A 21 15.80 -8.42 -17.24
N GLY A 22 15.43 -7.14 -17.41
CA GLY A 22 15.25 -6.46 -18.69
C GLY A 22 13.79 -6.31 -19.12
N ARG A 23 12.88 -7.10 -18.55
CA ARG A 23 11.44 -7.04 -18.85
C ARG A 23 10.74 -5.86 -18.18
N GLU A 24 11.35 -5.22 -17.18
CA GLU A 24 10.85 -3.96 -16.63
C GLU A 24 10.76 -2.85 -17.70
N GLN A 25 11.50 -2.99 -18.81
CA GLN A 25 11.43 -2.09 -19.97
C GLN A 25 10.07 -2.18 -20.69
N GLU A 26 9.37 -3.31 -20.60
CA GLU A 26 8.00 -3.47 -21.13
C GLU A 26 7.01 -2.57 -20.39
N ILE A 27 7.32 -2.21 -19.13
CA ILE A 27 6.51 -1.33 -18.27
C ILE A 27 7.25 -0.03 -17.92
N ALA A 28 8.13 0.46 -18.81
CA ALA A 28 8.98 1.63 -18.56
C ALA A 28 8.19 2.88 -18.15
N HIS A 29 6.99 3.09 -18.71
CA HIS A 29 6.10 4.19 -18.32
C HIS A 29 5.61 4.06 -16.87
N THR A 30 5.27 2.83 -16.43
CA THR A 30 4.90 2.56 -15.04
C THR A 30 6.08 2.80 -14.11
N VAL A 31 7.29 2.32 -14.45
CA VAL A 31 8.51 2.55 -13.67
C VAL A 31 8.81 4.04 -13.52
N ALA A 32 8.70 4.80 -14.61
CA ALA A 32 8.93 6.24 -14.62
C ALA A 32 7.91 6.98 -13.73
N ALA A 33 6.62 6.69 -13.87
CA ALA A 33 5.57 7.26 -13.04
C ALA A 33 5.77 6.90 -11.56
N TYR A 34 6.16 5.65 -11.26
CA TYR A 34 6.45 5.19 -9.90
C TYR A 34 7.55 6.01 -9.24
N ARG A 35 8.66 6.22 -9.94
CA ARG A 35 9.78 7.03 -9.46
C ARG A 35 9.39 8.48 -9.25
N GLU A 36 8.58 9.03 -10.14
CA GLU A 36 8.06 10.40 -10.01
C GLU A 36 7.22 10.56 -8.74
N VAL A 37 6.24 9.67 -8.52
CA VAL A 37 5.35 9.76 -7.36
C VAL A 37 6.08 9.46 -6.05
N MET A 38 7.04 8.52 -6.02
CA MET A 38 7.81 8.23 -4.81
C MET A 38 8.82 9.32 -4.47
N ARG A 39 9.39 9.99 -5.47
CA ARG A 39 10.19 11.19 -5.25
C ARG A 39 9.34 12.31 -4.65
N ALA A 40 8.17 12.60 -5.24
CA ALA A 40 7.25 13.60 -4.71
C ALA A 40 6.77 13.27 -3.29
N ALA A 41 6.51 11.98 -3.01
CA ALA A 41 6.15 11.48 -1.69
C ALA A 41 7.24 11.77 -0.66
N ALA A 42 8.50 11.47 -0.99
CA ALA A 42 9.64 11.72 -0.10
C ALA A 42 9.89 13.22 0.14
N GLU A 43 9.67 14.07 -0.86
CA GLU A 43 9.80 15.55 -0.74
C GLU A 43 8.83 16.14 0.31
N LEU A 44 7.70 15.47 0.58
CA LEU A 44 6.76 15.85 1.64
C LEU A 44 7.31 15.56 3.05
N ARG A 45 8.40 14.78 3.16
CA ARG A 45 9.08 14.38 4.40
C ARG A 45 8.12 13.77 5.42
N PRO A 46 7.51 12.61 5.13
CA PRO A 46 6.59 11.99 6.09
C PRO A 46 7.29 11.52 7.37
N ASP A 47 6.52 11.47 8.45
CA ASP A 47 6.90 10.78 9.69
C ASP A 47 6.40 9.32 9.66
N THR A 48 5.23 9.10 9.05
CA THR A 48 4.55 7.79 8.98
C THR A 48 4.04 7.52 7.57
N VAL A 49 4.20 6.29 7.08
CA VAL A 49 3.63 5.80 5.83
C VAL A 49 2.66 4.67 6.13
N VAL A 50 1.38 4.87 5.83
CA VAL A 50 0.38 3.81 5.86
C VAL A 50 0.41 3.09 4.52
N VAL A 51 0.64 1.79 4.51
CA VAL A 51 0.61 0.94 3.32
C VAL A 51 -0.57 -0.03 3.43
N ILE A 52 -1.47 0.03 2.46
CA ILE A 52 -2.59 -0.89 2.33
C ILE A 52 -2.22 -1.93 1.27
N SER A 53 -2.21 -3.21 1.65
CA SER A 53 -1.80 -4.31 0.79
C SER A 53 -2.87 -5.40 0.69
N PRO A 54 -3.19 -5.88 -0.53
CA PRO A 54 -4.06 -7.05 -0.73
C PRO A 54 -3.35 -8.38 -0.43
N HIS A 55 -2.03 -8.37 -0.24
CA HIS A 55 -1.22 -9.55 0.06
C HIS A 55 -0.78 -9.62 1.54
N ALA A 56 -1.08 -8.61 2.34
CA ALA A 56 -1.02 -8.70 3.80
C ALA A 56 -2.12 -9.66 4.32
N VAL A 57 -2.21 -9.86 5.64
CA VAL A 57 -3.26 -10.72 6.21
C VAL A 57 -4.64 -10.11 5.90
N VAL A 58 -5.48 -10.87 5.19
CA VAL A 58 -6.84 -10.48 4.79
C VAL A 58 -7.87 -11.33 5.52
N TYR A 59 -8.97 -10.69 5.92
CA TYR A 59 -10.18 -11.32 6.47
C TYR A 59 -11.43 -10.77 5.78
N GLU A 60 -12.49 -11.58 5.73
CA GLU A 60 -13.77 -11.20 5.13
C GLU A 60 -14.46 -10.07 5.92
N ASP A 61 -14.31 -10.08 7.24
CA ASP A 61 -15.09 -9.27 8.18
C ASP A 61 -14.22 -8.36 9.09
N TYR A 62 -12.92 -8.24 8.80
CA TYR A 62 -11.97 -7.52 9.65
C TYR A 62 -10.81 -6.89 8.86
N PHE A 63 -10.45 -5.65 9.22
CA PHE A 63 -9.22 -5.00 8.76
C PHE A 63 -8.07 -5.34 9.71
N HIS A 64 -7.17 -6.20 9.25
CA HIS A 64 -5.97 -6.50 10.01
C HIS A 64 -4.94 -5.38 9.88
N ILE A 65 -4.57 -4.77 11.01
CA ILE A 65 -3.48 -3.81 11.16
C ILE A 65 -2.30 -4.57 11.76
N SER A 66 -1.15 -4.54 11.11
CA SER A 66 -0.01 -5.36 11.53
C SER A 66 0.55 -4.89 12.89
N PRO A 67 0.67 -5.77 13.89
CA PRO A 67 1.30 -5.47 15.17
C PRO A 67 2.82 -5.55 15.12
N GLY A 68 3.46 -5.25 16.25
CA GLY A 68 4.90 -5.42 16.47
C GLY A 68 5.68 -4.12 16.31
N GLU A 69 6.95 -4.16 16.69
CA GLU A 69 7.87 -3.02 16.60
C GLU A 69 8.55 -2.94 15.21
N HIS A 70 8.80 -4.10 14.59
CA HIS A 70 9.57 -4.23 13.36
C HIS A 70 9.08 -5.40 12.52
N ALA A 71 9.21 -5.30 11.19
CA ALA A 71 8.98 -6.42 10.27
C ALA A 71 9.97 -6.39 9.10
N GLU A 72 10.33 -7.59 8.63
CA GLU A 72 11.17 -7.79 7.45
C GLU A 72 10.47 -8.76 6.47
N GLY A 73 10.73 -8.60 5.18
CA GLY A 73 10.39 -9.58 4.15
C GLY A 73 11.45 -9.63 3.06
N ASN A 74 11.35 -10.61 2.17
CA ASN A 74 12.24 -10.72 1.01
C ASN A 74 11.50 -11.24 -0.24
N PHE A 75 12.17 -11.16 -1.39
CA PHE A 75 11.61 -11.59 -2.68
C PHE A 75 11.93 -13.06 -3.02
N ALA A 76 12.07 -13.94 -2.03
CA ALA A 76 12.36 -15.37 -2.25
C ALA A 76 11.29 -16.07 -3.10
N ALA A 77 10.01 -15.71 -2.92
CA ALA A 77 8.90 -16.24 -3.74
C ALA A 77 9.05 -15.91 -5.24
N PHE A 78 9.89 -14.95 -5.59
CA PHE A 78 10.21 -14.53 -6.95
C PHE A 78 11.63 -14.92 -7.37
N GLY A 79 12.33 -15.74 -6.59
CA GLY A 79 13.69 -16.20 -6.90
C GLY A 79 14.82 -15.28 -6.42
N HIS A 80 14.51 -14.22 -5.67
CA HIS A 80 15.50 -13.22 -5.23
C HIS A 80 15.51 -13.04 -3.70
N PRO A 81 15.94 -14.06 -2.93
CA PRO A 81 15.94 -14.00 -1.45
C PRO A 81 16.91 -12.96 -0.87
N ALA A 82 17.91 -12.52 -1.64
CA ALA A 82 18.89 -11.51 -1.23
C ALA A 82 18.35 -10.07 -1.27
N ILE A 83 17.17 -9.86 -1.88
CA ILE A 83 16.50 -8.57 -1.87
C ILE A 83 15.52 -8.61 -0.70
N SER A 84 15.82 -7.85 0.36
CA SER A 84 14.97 -7.72 1.53
C SER A 84 14.61 -6.27 1.81
N VAL A 85 13.50 -6.08 2.52
CA VAL A 85 13.03 -4.79 3.01
C VAL A 85 12.67 -4.98 4.48
N GLY A 86 13.20 -4.11 5.34
CA GLY A 86 12.89 -4.05 6.76
C GLY A 86 12.28 -2.70 7.11
N VAL A 87 11.33 -2.68 8.05
CA VAL A 87 10.61 -1.47 8.47
C VAL A 87 10.38 -1.47 9.97
N ASP A 88 10.42 -0.29 10.57
CA ASP A 88 9.94 -0.07 11.92
C ASP A 88 8.47 0.39 11.88
N TYR A 89 7.62 -0.25 12.68
CA TYR A 89 6.21 0.10 12.74
C TYR A 89 5.95 1.31 13.66
N ASP A 90 4.96 2.13 13.29
CA ASP A 90 4.46 3.20 14.16
C ASP A 90 3.44 2.63 15.14
N GLU A 91 3.92 1.99 16.21
CA GLU A 91 3.06 1.34 17.19
C GLU A 91 2.05 2.29 17.86
N ASP A 92 2.45 3.55 18.09
CA ASP A 92 1.54 4.57 18.62
C ASP A 92 0.38 4.81 17.65
N PHE A 93 0.69 4.92 16.35
CA PHE A 93 -0.32 5.03 15.31
C PHE A 93 -1.20 3.79 15.24
N VAL A 94 -0.62 2.58 15.26
CA VAL A 94 -1.38 1.31 15.22
C VAL A 94 -2.36 1.21 16.39
N ARG A 95 -1.90 1.47 17.63
CA ARG A 95 -2.78 1.44 18.83
C ARG A 95 -3.88 2.49 18.73
N ALA A 96 -3.52 3.72 18.35
CA ALA A 96 -4.46 4.82 18.20
C ALA A 96 -5.51 4.53 17.10
N LEU A 97 -5.11 3.90 16.00
CA LEU A 97 -5.98 3.53 14.90
C LEU A 97 -6.93 2.39 15.28
N ALA A 98 -6.44 1.35 15.94
CA ALA A 98 -7.30 0.26 16.44
C ALA A 98 -8.34 0.78 17.44
N ALA A 99 -7.94 1.64 18.39
CA ALA A 99 -8.87 2.26 19.34
C ALA A 99 -9.91 3.14 18.64
N THR A 100 -9.49 4.00 17.71
CA THR A 100 -10.40 4.87 16.96
C THR A 100 -11.34 4.09 16.05
N ALA A 101 -10.89 3.00 15.43
CA ALA A 101 -11.76 2.12 14.66
C ALA A 101 -12.83 1.47 15.55
N MET A 102 -12.43 0.99 16.74
CA MET A 102 -13.35 0.43 17.73
C MET A 102 -14.39 1.46 18.20
N ASP A 103 -13.99 2.70 18.49
CA ASP A 103 -14.90 3.80 18.88
C ASP A 103 -15.93 4.16 17.78
N HIS A 104 -15.64 3.78 16.54
CA HIS A 104 -16.48 4.04 15.36
C HIS A 104 -17.18 2.79 14.82
N ASP A 105 -17.19 1.69 15.58
CA ASP A 105 -17.78 0.39 15.20
C ASP A 105 -17.22 -0.17 13.88
N ILE A 106 -15.94 0.08 13.59
CA ILE A 106 -15.23 -0.48 12.45
C ILE A 106 -14.44 -1.71 12.91
N PRO A 107 -14.68 -2.91 12.34
CA PRO A 107 -13.92 -4.10 12.68
C PRO A 107 -12.47 -4.00 12.19
N ALA A 108 -11.58 -3.42 13.00
CA ALA A 108 -10.16 -3.26 12.67
C ALA A 108 -9.27 -3.39 13.91
N GLY A 109 -8.04 -3.83 13.72
CA GLY A 109 -7.05 -3.95 14.79
C GLY A 109 -6.02 -5.03 14.51
N THR A 110 -5.33 -5.48 15.56
CA THR A 110 -4.14 -6.33 15.45
C THR A 110 -4.40 -7.82 15.68
N LEU A 111 -5.65 -8.21 15.91
CA LEU A 111 -5.97 -9.61 16.20
C LEU A 111 -5.90 -10.47 14.94
N GLY A 112 -5.47 -11.71 15.10
CA GLY A 112 -5.41 -12.67 14.00
C GLY A 112 -4.19 -12.52 13.09
N GLU A 113 -3.04 -12.09 13.60
CA GLU A 113 -1.82 -12.14 12.81
C GLU A 113 -1.47 -13.59 12.44
N ARG A 114 -1.20 -13.82 11.14
CA ARG A 114 -0.81 -15.13 10.59
C ARG A 114 0.47 -15.08 9.77
N ALA A 115 0.84 -13.90 9.28
CA ALA A 115 1.99 -13.69 8.40
C ALA A 115 2.71 -12.38 8.79
N PRO A 116 3.63 -12.44 9.77
CA PRO A 116 4.33 -11.24 10.25
C PRO A 116 5.33 -10.68 9.23
N ALA A 117 5.90 -11.53 8.37
CA ALA A 117 6.81 -11.10 7.32
C ALA A 117 6.14 -10.15 6.32
N LEU A 118 6.90 -9.20 5.78
CA LEU A 118 6.40 -8.27 4.77
C LEU A 118 6.09 -9.00 3.47
N ASP A 119 4.90 -8.71 2.93
CA ASP A 119 4.48 -9.17 1.60
C ASP A 119 5.03 -8.24 0.51
N HIS A 120 5.12 -8.74 -0.72
CA HIS A 120 5.71 -8.00 -1.83
C HIS A 120 4.95 -6.72 -2.19
N ALA A 121 3.64 -6.67 -2.00
CA ALA A 121 2.84 -5.47 -2.24
C ALA A 121 3.08 -4.39 -1.19
N THR A 122 3.52 -4.75 0.01
CA THR A 122 4.05 -3.77 0.97
C THR A 122 5.50 -3.38 0.62
N MET A 123 6.35 -4.35 0.26
CA MET A 123 7.78 -4.11 0.04
C MET A 123 8.08 -3.28 -1.20
N ILE A 124 7.39 -3.48 -2.32
CA ILE A 124 7.68 -2.78 -3.58
C ILE A 124 7.53 -1.25 -3.43
N PRO A 125 6.40 -0.70 -2.93
CA PRO A 125 6.30 0.74 -2.72
C PRO A 125 7.36 1.30 -1.77
N LEU A 126 7.67 0.58 -0.70
CA LEU A 126 8.64 1.02 0.28
C LEU A 126 10.07 1.00 -0.26
N ALA A 127 10.43 0.01 -1.08
CA ALA A 127 11.73 -0.05 -1.75
C ALA A 127 11.94 1.15 -2.68
N PHE A 128 10.92 1.53 -3.47
CA PHE A 128 11.01 2.73 -4.31
C PHE A 128 11.00 4.01 -3.51
N LEU A 129 10.25 4.08 -2.41
CA LEU A 129 10.23 5.26 -1.54
C LEU A 129 11.58 5.45 -0.84
N SER A 130 12.22 4.36 -0.39
CA SER A 130 13.51 4.41 0.32
C SER A 130 14.64 5.01 -0.50
N ASP A 131 14.60 4.88 -1.84
CA ASP A 131 15.58 5.50 -2.74
C ASP A 131 15.63 7.03 -2.61
N TYR A 132 14.56 7.65 -2.09
CA TYR A 132 14.40 9.10 -1.99
C TYR A 132 14.36 9.63 -0.55
N LEU A 133 14.22 8.75 0.45
CA LEU A 133 14.11 9.17 1.87
C LEU A 133 15.46 9.49 2.51
N GLY A 134 16.57 8.93 2.01
CA GLY A 134 17.88 9.04 2.67
C GLY A 134 17.82 8.50 4.10
N ASP A 135 18.40 9.23 5.06
CA ASP A 135 18.42 8.84 6.48
C ASP A 135 17.16 9.28 7.27
N ALA A 136 16.09 9.70 6.59
CA ALA A 136 14.88 10.17 7.26
C ALA A 136 14.21 9.00 8.04
N PRO A 137 13.94 9.16 9.35
CA PRO A 137 13.33 8.11 10.15
C PRO A 137 11.83 8.04 9.89
N VAL A 138 11.42 7.25 8.89
CA VAL A 138 10.02 7.03 8.54
C VAL A 138 9.54 5.72 9.15
N LYS A 139 8.39 5.77 9.84
CA LYS A 139 7.74 4.57 10.38
C LYS A 139 6.60 4.10 9.47
N VAL A 140 6.23 2.83 9.56
CA VAL A 140 5.21 2.21 8.70
C VAL A 140 3.98 1.77 9.50
N VAL A 141 2.81 1.83 8.87
CA VAL A 141 1.60 1.13 9.33
C VAL A 141 1.13 0.25 8.18
N ARG A 142 1.20 -1.07 8.33
CA ARG A 142 0.77 -2.03 7.29
C ARG A 142 -0.64 -2.54 7.59
N ILE A 143 -1.55 -2.34 6.65
CA ILE A 143 -2.96 -2.74 6.75
C ILE A 143 -3.32 -3.69 5.61
N GLY A 144 -3.96 -4.81 5.93
CA GLY A 144 -4.57 -5.70 4.95
C GLY A 144 -5.91 -5.17 4.45
N VAL A 145 -6.22 -5.41 3.17
CA VAL A 145 -7.60 -5.21 2.68
C VAL A 145 -8.57 -6.15 3.42
N SER A 146 -9.86 -5.89 3.28
CA SER A 146 -10.92 -6.69 3.89
C SER A 146 -12.08 -6.92 2.93
N GLY A 147 -12.82 -8.02 3.12
CA GLY A 147 -14.08 -8.30 2.43
C GLY A 147 -15.24 -7.38 2.85
N LEU A 148 -15.02 -6.48 3.81
CA LEU A 148 -15.95 -5.45 4.23
C LEU A 148 -16.29 -4.47 3.08
N SER A 149 -17.45 -3.82 3.20
CA SER A 149 -17.96 -2.88 2.19
C SER A 149 -17.02 -1.69 1.91
N ALA A 150 -17.09 -1.14 0.70
CA ALA A 150 -16.37 0.08 0.33
C ALA A 150 -16.64 1.26 1.29
N TYR A 151 -17.85 1.34 1.84
CA TYR A 151 -18.20 2.30 2.89
C TYR A 151 -17.32 2.14 4.13
N LEU A 152 -17.12 0.90 4.61
CA LEU A 152 -16.26 0.65 5.77
C LEU A 152 -14.78 0.89 5.47
N HIS A 153 -14.31 0.63 4.24
CA HIS A 153 -12.98 1.04 3.80
C HIS A 153 -12.80 2.57 3.86
N ALA A 154 -13.80 3.33 3.38
CA ALA A 154 -13.77 4.80 3.45
C ALA A 154 -13.79 5.30 4.90
N ARG A 155 -14.60 4.68 5.77
CA ARG A 155 -14.64 4.99 7.21
C ARG A 155 -13.29 4.70 7.89
N LEU A 156 -12.60 3.61 7.53
CA LEU A 156 -11.25 3.33 8.02
C LEU A 156 -10.26 4.43 7.57
N GLY A 157 -10.36 4.89 6.31
CA GLY A 157 -9.59 6.03 5.81
C GLY A 157 -9.80 7.31 6.64
N GLN A 158 -11.03 7.58 7.08
CA GLN A 158 -11.32 8.70 7.98
C GLN A 158 -10.68 8.51 9.37
N CYS A 159 -10.65 7.28 9.89
CA CYS A 159 -9.94 6.97 11.13
C CYS A 159 -8.43 7.20 11.01
N ILE A 160 -7.81 6.80 9.89
CA ILE A 160 -6.39 7.07 9.61
C ILE A 160 -6.13 8.58 9.64
N ALA A 161 -6.97 9.37 8.97
CA ALA A 161 -6.82 10.82 8.94
C ALA A 161 -6.98 11.46 10.33
N ALA A 162 -7.97 11.01 11.12
CA ALA A 162 -8.18 11.50 12.47
C ALA A 162 -7.00 11.15 13.41
N VAL A 163 -6.43 9.95 13.27
CA VAL A 163 -5.27 9.51 14.05
C VAL A 163 -4.02 10.29 13.68
N ALA A 164 -3.78 10.51 12.38
CA ALA A 164 -2.66 11.31 11.90
C ALA A 164 -2.71 12.74 12.47
N GLU A 165 -3.90 13.36 12.50
CA GLU A 165 -4.08 14.69 13.09
C GLU A 165 -3.89 14.66 14.61
N ARG A 166 -4.50 13.70 15.31
CA ARG A 166 -4.38 13.55 16.78
C ARG A 166 -2.94 13.35 17.25
N LEU A 167 -2.13 12.59 16.51
CA LEU A 167 -0.73 12.32 16.84
C LEU A 167 0.24 13.36 16.26
N GLY A 168 -0.24 14.32 15.47
CA GLY A 168 0.61 15.30 14.79
C GLY A 168 1.60 14.66 13.83
N ARG A 169 1.23 13.55 13.17
CA ARG A 169 2.09 12.82 12.23
C ARG A 169 1.88 13.31 10.81
N ARG A 170 2.96 13.64 10.10
CA ARG A 170 2.93 13.87 8.66
C ARG A 170 2.81 12.52 7.96
N THR A 171 1.60 12.16 7.57
CA THR A 171 1.27 10.82 7.10
C THR A 171 1.08 10.77 5.59
N LEU A 172 1.68 9.77 4.94
CA LEU A 172 1.32 9.35 3.60
C LEU A 172 0.45 8.11 3.63
N CYS A 173 -0.46 7.98 2.67
CA CYS A 173 -1.19 6.74 2.42
C CYS A 173 -0.77 6.17 1.06
N ILE A 174 -0.36 4.91 1.03
CA ILE A 174 -0.05 4.17 -0.19
C ILE A 174 -1.04 3.02 -0.29
N ALA A 175 -1.94 3.09 -1.27
CA ALA A 175 -2.78 1.98 -1.69
C ALA A 175 -1.99 1.16 -2.71
N SER A 176 -1.46 0.02 -2.30
CA SER A 176 -0.72 -0.88 -3.17
C SER A 176 -1.70 -1.83 -3.84
N GLY A 177 -1.95 -1.65 -5.13
CA GLY A 177 -3.01 -2.35 -5.86
C GLY A 177 -2.81 -2.29 -7.37
N ASP A 178 -2.98 -3.43 -8.02
CA ASP A 178 -3.15 -3.50 -9.46
C ASP A 178 -4.64 -3.31 -9.83
N LEU A 179 -4.94 -3.10 -11.12
CA LEU A 179 -6.31 -2.93 -11.62
C LEU A 179 -6.90 -4.28 -12.12
N SER A 180 -7.28 -4.38 -13.40
CA SER A 180 -8.05 -5.54 -13.91
C SER A 180 -7.30 -6.88 -13.91
N HIS A 181 -5.97 -6.89 -13.93
CA HIS A 181 -5.15 -8.08 -14.23
C HIS A 181 -5.56 -8.81 -15.54
N ARG A 182 -6.14 -8.09 -16.52
CA ARG A 182 -6.71 -8.67 -17.75
C ARG A 182 -6.25 -7.99 -19.05
N LEU A 183 -5.13 -7.28 -19.02
CA LEU A 183 -4.68 -6.43 -20.13
C LEU A 183 -3.94 -7.17 -21.27
N SER A 184 -3.56 -8.44 -21.08
CA SER A 184 -2.87 -9.21 -22.13
C SER A 184 -3.11 -10.72 -21.99
N PRO A 185 -2.88 -11.51 -23.06
CA PRO A 185 -2.99 -12.97 -22.97
C PRO A 185 -2.03 -13.60 -21.96
N ALA A 186 -0.94 -12.91 -21.63
CA ALA A 186 0.06 -13.32 -20.65
C ALA A 186 -0.24 -12.81 -19.22
N ALA A 187 -1.31 -12.03 -19.02
CA ALA A 187 -1.73 -11.59 -17.70
C ALA A 187 -2.14 -12.80 -16.83
N PRO A 188 -2.08 -12.70 -15.49
CA PRO A 188 -2.39 -13.82 -14.59
C PRO A 188 -3.74 -14.48 -14.87
N ASN A 189 -4.71 -13.67 -15.32
CA ASN A 189 -6.07 -14.11 -15.63
C ASN A 189 -6.38 -14.09 -17.14
N GLY A 190 -5.37 -13.96 -18.01
CA GLY A 190 -5.53 -13.82 -19.46
C GLY A 190 -6.15 -12.48 -19.89
N PHE A 191 -6.38 -12.32 -21.19
CA PHE A 191 -6.97 -11.09 -21.74
C PHE A 191 -8.50 -11.07 -21.62
N ALA A 192 -9.07 -9.91 -21.31
CA ALA A 192 -10.49 -9.61 -21.45
C ALA A 192 -10.66 -8.17 -21.98
N GLU A 193 -11.58 -7.96 -22.92
CA GLU A 193 -11.82 -6.62 -23.52
C GLU A 193 -12.31 -5.61 -22.47
N GLU A 194 -12.99 -6.10 -21.43
CA GLU A 194 -13.47 -5.32 -20.29
C GLU A 194 -12.34 -4.87 -19.36
N GLY A 195 -11.15 -5.49 -19.44
CA GLY A 195 -9.99 -5.14 -18.60
C GLY A 195 -9.53 -3.69 -18.83
N PRO A 196 -9.15 -3.31 -20.06
CA PRO A 196 -8.81 -1.93 -20.41
C PRO A 196 -9.93 -0.92 -20.10
N GLU A 197 -11.20 -1.31 -20.26
CA GLU A 197 -12.33 -0.43 -19.95
C GLU A 197 -12.42 -0.17 -18.44
N PHE A 198 -12.35 -1.23 -17.63
CA PHE A 198 -12.33 -1.15 -16.18
C PHE A 198 -11.19 -0.26 -15.68
N ASP A 199 -9.96 -0.50 -16.17
CA ASP A 199 -8.78 0.28 -15.79
C ASP A 199 -8.96 1.78 -16.10
N ARG A 200 -9.52 2.10 -17.28
CA ARG A 200 -9.81 3.47 -17.68
C ARG A 200 -10.87 4.13 -16.79
N LEU A 201 -11.91 3.40 -16.41
CA LEU A 201 -12.95 3.93 -15.52
C LEU A 201 -12.39 4.17 -14.11
N CYS A 202 -11.69 3.20 -13.53
CA CYS A 202 -11.07 3.33 -12.21
C CYS A 202 -10.10 4.52 -12.16
N THR A 203 -9.23 4.67 -13.16
CA THR A 203 -8.28 5.79 -13.22
C THR A 203 -8.97 7.13 -13.44
N ALA A 204 -10.06 7.19 -14.19
CA ALA A 204 -10.87 8.41 -14.33
C ALA A 204 -11.53 8.82 -12.99
N PHE A 205 -12.10 7.87 -12.25
CA PHE A 205 -12.66 8.13 -10.92
C PHE A 205 -11.58 8.61 -9.94
N MET A 206 -10.44 7.91 -9.89
CA MET A 206 -9.30 8.34 -9.06
C MET A 206 -8.78 9.74 -9.43
N GLY A 207 -8.76 10.07 -10.73
CA GLY A 207 -8.30 11.38 -11.21
C GLY A 207 -9.25 12.53 -10.87
N THR A 208 -10.54 12.27 -10.69
CA THR A 208 -11.52 13.28 -10.25
C THR A 208 -11.62 13.38 -8.74
N GLY A 209 -11.22 12.32 -8.01
CA GLY A 209 -11.43 12.21 -6.57
C GLY A 209 -12.91 12.04 -6.19
N ASP A 210 -13.77 11.79 -7.18
CA ASP A 210 -15.21 11.61 -6.99
C ASP A 210 -15.53 10.12 -6.83
N PHE A 211 -15.56 9.69 -5.57
CA PHE A 211 -15.82 8.30 -5.18
C PHE A 211 -17.27 8.07 -4.74
N PHE A 212 -18.12 9.10 -4.86
CA PHE A 212 -19.48 9.10 -4.31
C PHE A 212 -20.58 9.48 -5.32
N SER A 213 -20.23 9.92 -6.53
CA SER A 213 -21.18 10.11 -7.65
C SER A 213 -21.38 8.85 -8.48
#